data_AF-A0A800ER77-F1
#
_entry.id   AF-A0A800ER77-F1
#
_cell.length_a   1.000
_cell.length_b   1.000
_cell.length_c   1.000
_cell.angle_alpha   90.00
_cell.angle_beta   90.00
_cell.angle_gamma   90.00
#
_symmetry.space_group_name_H-M   'P 1'
#
loop_
_entity.id
_entity.type
_entity.pdbx_description
1 polymer ?
#
loop_
_entity_poly.entity_id
_entity_poly.type
_entity_poly.pdbx_seq_one_letter_code
_entity_poly.pdbx_strand_id
1 'polypeptide(L)'
;MQLSSVLLATVLSAAMTLFSVACAEDSRVQVAFDALLVDGIATDLNGSGVTPLSAELSFSTLVPTSVEWEVLGPLPAMGTADLSSEHSIPVVGLYPGTENQVLVRLTDAEQRFAVDTVVIATDPLPEFFPEIDIVVADLDRMEPGWTLSSYQSIGEEGTYRSRPFIFDTNGDVRWTMDLSFFGGLAYMIERFENGNLLFGFGEAVFEYDLLGRELRRWDISGYSYHHEVIEKPDGNLLVAVSKIAEPETVNDRVIELDRNSGAIVREWDLRRVLDVSRRDFRGDDTNWLHNNGIWYDSEDDALIVSGRQQGAVVKVSRDNELVWILAPHRGWGPAGINGNGPNTSEFLLTAVDG
;
A
#
# COMPACT_ATOMS: atom_id res chain seq x y z
N MET A 1 48.32 22.35 38.20
CA MET A 1 47.05 22.91 38.71
C MET A 1 45.99 22.51 37.71
N GLN A 2 45.32 21.36 37.91
CA GLN A 2 43.98 21.25 38.53
C GLN A 2 42.98 22.24 37.91
N LEU A 3 41.78 21.89 37.45
CA LEU A 3 40.95 20.67 37.37
C LEU A 3 39.68 21.17 36.63
N SER A 4 39.07 20.39 35.72
CA SER A 4 37.66 19.98 35.83
C SER A 4 37.15 19.37 34.52
N SER A 5 36.87 18.08 34.63
CA SER A 5 35.96 17.25 33.85
C SER A 5 34.57 17.86 33.65
N VAL A 6 34.17 18.13 32.41
CA VAL A 6 32.76 18.11 31.95
C VAL A 6 32.78 17.69 30.49
N LEU A 7 32.81 16.38 30.24
CA LEU A 7 32.72 15.78 28.91
C LEU A 7 32.07 14.39 29.05
N LEU A 8 30.87 14.36 29.63
CA LEU A 8 30.00 13.17 29.68
C LEU A 8 28.60 13.53 30.23
N ALA A 9 27.78 14.30 29.51
CA ALA A 9 26.35 14.48 29.84
C ALA A 9 25.60 15.23 28.73
N THR A 10 25.38 14.62 27.56
CA THR A 10 24.42 15.15 26.58
C THR A 10 23.84 14.10 25.62
N VAL A 11 23.63 12.87 26.11
CA VAL A 11 22.84 11.85 25.40
C VAL A 11 21.92 11.18 26.41
N LEU A 12 20.93 11.92 26.91
CA LEU A 12 19.80 11.38 27.70
C LEU A 12 18.78 12.51 27.96
N SER A 13 18.15 13.04 26.92
CA SER A 13 17.02 13.97 27.10
C SER A 13 16.19 14.12 25.83
N ALA A 14 15.42 13.09 25.47
CA ALA A 14 14.25 13.18 24.60
C ALA A 14 13.49 11.83 24.58
N ALA A 15 13.02 11.38 25.73
CA ALA A 15 12.06 10.27 25.82
C ALA A 15 11.16 10.53 27.05
N MET A 16 10.43 11.63 26.99
CA MET A 16 9.41 11.96 27.98
C MET A 16 8.39 12.91 27.35
N THR A 17 7.73 12.45 26.29
CA THR A 17 6.51 13.12 25.83
C THR A 17 5.38 12.61 26.70
N LEU A 18 4.92 13.47 27.59
CA LEU A 18 3.86 13.22 28.55
C LEU A 18 2.59 12.73 27.86
N PHE A 19 2.11 11.55 28.25
CA PHE A 19 0.68 11.33 28.38
C PHE A 19 0.13 12.38 29.34
N SER A 20 -0.72 13.29 28.86
CA SER A 20 -1.49 14.19 29.70
C SER A 20 -2.49 13.36 30.51
N VAL A 21 -2.09 12.95 31.71
CA VAL A 21 -2.98 12.33 32.70
C VAL A 21 -3.83 13.44 33.31
N ALA A 22 -5.11 13.48 32.94
CA ALA A 22 -6.13 13.95 33.87
C ALA A 22 -6.06 13.03 35.09
N CYS A 23 -5.91 13.61 36.29
CA CYS A 23 -5.78 12.88 37.56
C CYS A 23 -6.99 11.97 37.81
N ALA A 24 -6.95 10.77 37.28
CA ALA A 24 -7.54 9.58 37.89
C ALA A 24 -6.37 8.84 38.55
N GLU A 25 -6.55 8.37 39.80
CA GLU A 25 -5.58 7.49 40.44
C GLU A 25 -5.32 6.31 39.52
N ASP A 26 -4.10 6.24 38.99
CA ASP A 26 -3.69 5.18 38.09
C ASP A 26 -3.55 3.89 38.90
N SER A 27 -4.62 3.08 38.92
CA SER A 27 -4.70 1.82 39.65
C SER A 27 -3.85 0.69 39.03
N ARG A 28 -3.04 1.00 38.01
CA ARG A 28 -2.21 0.02 37.29
C ARG A 28 -0.99 -0.39 38.13
N VAL A 29 -0.78 -1.69 38.29
CA VAL A 29 0.35 -2.25 39.05
C VAL A 29 1.39 -2.79 38.08
N GLN A 30 2.61 -2.25 38.13
CA GLN A 30 3.72 -2.81 37.35
C GLN A 30 4.23 -4.10 38.01
N VAL A 31 4.37 -5.16 37.21
CA VAL A 31 4.96 -6.44 37.61
C VAL A 31 6.22 -6.71 36.78
N ALA A 32 7.04 -7.67 37.23
CA ALA A 32 8.16 -8.14 36.43
C ALA A 32 7.67 -8.79 35.13
N PHE A 33 8.44 -8.69 34.04
CA PHE A 33 8.05 -9.23 32.74
C PHE A 33 7.82 -10.74 32.78
N ASP A 34 8.74 -11.48 33.41
CA ASP A 34 8.65 -12.92 33.66
C ASP A 34 7.48 -13.32 34.58
N ALA A 35 6.78 -12.37 35.21
CA ALA A 35 5.57 -12.66 35.99
C ALA A 35 4.32 -12.84 35.12
N LEU A 36 4.35 -12.36 33.87
CA LEU A 36 3.27 -12.52 32.90
C LEU A 36 3.65 -13.45 31.75
N LEU A 37 4.93 -13.59 31.46
CA LEU A 37 5.47 -14.34 30.34
C LEU A 37 5.71 -15.82 30.72
N VAL A 38 5.46 -16.76 29.80
CA VAL A 38 5.76 -18.19 30.01
C VAL A 38 7.24 -18.48 29.74
N ASP A 39 7.72 -18.07 28.57
CA ASP A 39 9.08 -18.23 28.04
C ASP A 39 9.50 -16.93 27.34
N GLY A 40 10.77 -16.74 26.98
CA GLY A 40 11.23 -15.53 26.29
C GLY A 40 10.51 -15.21 24.97
N ILE A 41 10.64 -13.96 24.51
CA ILE A 41 10.07 -13.53 23.22
C ILE A 41 10.93 -14.05 22.07
N ALA A 42 10.37 -14.89 21.21
CA ALA A 42 11.00 -15.27 19.96
C ALA A 42 10.83 -14.15 18.94
N THR A 43 11.90 -13.81 18.22
CA THR A 43 11.91 -12.79 17.17
C THR A 43 12.26 -13.42 15.84
N ASP A 44 11.38 -13.28 14.86
CA ASP A 44 11.61 -13.70 13.47
C ASP A 44 11.74 -12.46 12.58
N LEU A 45 12.97 -11.97 12.42
CA LEU A 45 13.28 -10.85 11.54
C LEU A 45 13.27 -11.32 10.09
N ASN A 46 12.52 -10.62 9.23
CA ASN A 46 12.41 -10.93 7.81
C ASN A 46 11.97 -12.38 7.55
N GLY A 47 10.99 -12.89 8.29
CA GLY A 47 10.54 -14.29 8.21
C GLY A 47 10.08 -14.73 6.82
N SER A 48 9.52 -13.82 6.00
CA SER A 48 9.16 -14.08 4.60
C SER A 48 10.36 -14.07 3.64
N GLY A 49 11.50 -13.54 4.07
CA GLY A 49 12.69 -13.31 3.26
C GLY A 49 12.63 -12.07 2.36
N VAL A 50 11.49 -11.40 2.26
CA VAL A 50 11.30 -10.26 1.34
C VAL A 50 11.07 -8.92 2.04
N THR A 51 10.85 -8.87 3.35
CA THR A 51 10.62 -7.63 4.13
C THR A 51 11.68 -7.42 5.21
N PRO A 52 12.89 -6.90 4.88
CA PRO A 52 14.03 -6.84 5.80
C PRO A 52 13.86 -5.89 6.99
N LEU A 53 12.86 -5.00 6.94
CA LEU A 53 12.56 -4.02 8.00
C LEU A 53 11.29 -4.37 8.78
N SER A 54 10.92 -5.65 8.80
CA SER A 54 9.78 -6.17 9.56
C SER A 54 10.16 -7.46 10.28
N ALA A 55 9.59 -7.65 11.47
CA ALA A 55 9.80 -8.83 12.28
C ALA A 55 8.46 -9.33 12.85
N GLU A 56 8.40 -10.61 13.20
CA GLU A 56 7.30 -11.16 13.98
C GLU A 56 7.80 -11.53 15.38
N LEU A 57 7.11 -11.03 16.41
CA LEU A 57 7.36 -11.44 17.80
C LEU A 57 6.37 -12.53 18.19
N SER A 58 6.87 -13.68 18.64
CA SER A 58 6.05 -14.82 19.07
C SER A 58 6.35 -15.20 20.51
N PHE A 59 5.31 -15.28 21.33
CA PHE A 59 5.43 -15.63 22.76
C PHE A 59 4.09 -16.02 23.37
N SER A 60 4.14 -16.67 24.54
CA SER A 60 2.95 -17.06 25.31
C SER A 60 2.96 -16.40 26.69
N THR A 61 1.78 -16.09 27.21
CA THR A 61 1.61 -15.46 28.53
C THR A 61 0.80 -16.35 29.46
N LEU A 62 1.14 -16.32 30.76
CA LEU A 62 0.53 -17.13 31.81
C LEU A 62 -0.97 -16.84 32.00
N VAL A 63 -1.38 -15.61 31.67
CA VAL A 63 -2.77 -15.15 31.64
C VAL A 63 -3.00 -14.41 30.32
N PRO A 64 -4.26 -14.26 29.87
CA PRO A 64 -4.55 -13.43 28.71
C PRO A 64 -4.08 -11.99 28.94
N THR A 65 -3.34 -11.45 27.97
CA THR A 65 -2.79 -10.08 28.00
C THR A 65 -3.03 -9.40 26.66
N SER A 66 -3.27 -8.08 26.68
CA SER A 66 -3.17 -7.25 25.48
C SER A 66 -1.72 -6.80 25.33
N VAL A 67 -1.31 -6.55 24.09
CA VAL A 67 0.07 -6.13 23.77
C VAL A 67 0.04 -4.74 23.18
N GLU A 68 0.95 -3.89 23.63
CA GLU A 68 1.32 -2.66 22.96
C GLU A 68 2.81 -2.77 22.63
N TRP A 69 3.20 -2.42 21.41
CA TRP A 69 4.61 -2.39 21.02
C TRP A 69 4.98 -1.04 20.41
N GLU A 70 6.24 -0.65 20.59
CA GLU A 70 6.79 0.60 20.07
C GLU A 70 8.23 0.38 19.60
N VAL A 71 8.49 0.62 18.31
CA VAL A 71 9.85 0.74 17.77
C VAL A 71 10.36 2.14 18.14
N LEU A 72 11.29 2.20 19.09
CA LEU A 72 11.86 3.45 19.57
C LEU A 72 12.73 4.10 18.49
N GLY A 73 12.72 5.44 18.47
CA GLY A 73 13.56 6.24 17.57
C GLY A 73 13.05 7.67 17.47
N PRO A 74 13.63 8.48 16.57
CA PRO A 74 13.19 9.87 16.33
C PRO A 74 11.69 9.97 16.02
N LEU A 75 11.16 9.04 15.23
CA LEU A 75 9.73 8.86 14.99
C LEU A 75 9.33 7.42 15.33
N PRO A 76 8.66 7.20 16.48
CA PRO A 76 8.27 5.85 16.88
C PRO A 76 7.24 5.23 15.94
N ALA A 77 7.37 3.92 15.73
CA ALA A 77 6.32 3.10 15.12
C ALA A 77 5.61 2.34 16.24
N MET A 78 4.28 2.27 16.23
CA MET A 78 3.53 1.63 17.30
C MET A 78 2.49 0.67 16.73
N GLY A 79 2.13 -0.33 17.53
CA GLY A 79 1.00 -1.20 17.24
C GLY A 79 0.47 -1.87 18.50
N THR A 80 -0.66 -2.52 18.35
CA THR A 80 -1.37 -3.19 19.44
C THR A 80 -1.85 -4.56 19.02
N ALA A 81 -2.04 -5.45 19.99
CA ALA A 81 -2.73 -6.72 19.80
C ALA A 81 -3.74 -6.96 20.92
N ASP A 82 -4.83 -7.60 20.53
CA ASP A 82 -5.94 -7.91 21.42
C ASP A 82 -5.56 -8.93 22.50
N LEU A 83 -6.43 -9.05 23.50
CA LEU A 83 -6.26 -9.92 24.64
C LEU A 83 -6.12 -11.40 24.20
N SER A 84 -4.94 -11.98 24.40
CA SER A 84 -4.65 -13.39 24.11
C SER A 84 -3.63 -13.96 25.10
N SER A 85 -3.55 -15.30 25.18
CA SER A 85 -2.45 -16.00 25.87
C SER A 85 -1.36 -16.47 24.90
N GLU A 86 -1.65 -16.48 23.60
CA GLU A 86 -0.69 -16.80 22.54
C GLU A 86 -0.59 -15.60 21.62
N HIS A 87 0.61 -15.07 21.45
CA HIS A 87 0.86 -13.84 20.71
C HIS A 87 1.75 -14.10 19.52
N SER A 88 1.34 -13.54 18.38
CA SER A 88 2.11 -13.44 17.15
C SER A 88 1.91 -12.01 16.63
N ILE A 89 2.92 -11.16 16.86
CA ILE A 89 2.79 -9.71 16.75
C ILE A 89 3.66 -9.23 15.58
N PRO A 90 3.06 -8.65 14.52
CA PRO A 90 3.83 -8.01 13.46
C PRO A 90 4.44 -6.71 13.97
N VAL A 91 5.77 -6.64 13.98
CA VAL A 91 6.54 -5.42 14.24
C VAL A 91 7.04 -4.88 12.91
N VAL A 92 6.47 -3.76 12.51
CA VAL A 92 6.81 -3.03 11.28
C VAL A 92 7.35 -1.65 11.64
N GLY A 93 8.13 -1.03 10.75
CA GLY A 93 8.68 0.30 11.02
C GLY A 93 10.10 0.29 11.59
N LEU A 94 10.85 -0.81 11.44
CA LEU A 94 12.25 -0.88 11.88
C LEU A 94 13.11 0.07 11.03
N TYR A 95 14.10 0.69 11.66
CA TYR A 95 15.13 1.46 10.98
C TYR A 95 16.17 0.52 10.36
N PRO A 96 16.75 0.85 9.19
CA PRO A 96 17.81 0.07 8.55
C PRO A 96 19.18 0.26 9.23
N GLY A 97 20.02 -0.78 9.17
CA GLY A 97 21.44 -0.70 9.56
C GLY A 97 21.67 -0.38 11.04
N THR A 98 20.75 -0.75 11.93
CA THR A 98 20.83 -0.40 13.36
C THR A 98 20.28 -1.51 14.26
N GLU A 99 20.62 -1.43 15.54
CA GLU A 99 19.98 -2.21 16.61
C GLU A 99 18.71 -1.47 17.05
N ASN A 100 17.58 -1.88 16.49
CA ASN A 100 16.28 -1.32 16.85
C ASN A 100 15.89 -1.78 18.26
N GLN A 101 15.39 -0.85 19.07
CA GLN A 101 14.83 -1.15 20.38
C GLN A 101 13.31 -1.16 20.27
N VAL A 102 12.70 -2.33 20.49
CA VAL A 102 11.26 -2.52 20.44
C VAL A 102 10.74 -2.71 21.85
N LEU A 103 10.09 -1.67 22.38
CA LEU A 103 9.42 -1.73 23.66
C LEU A 103 8.16 -2.60 23.52
N VAL A 104 7.97 -3.57 24.41
CA VAL A 104 6.79 -4.43 24.46
C VAL A 104 6.15 -4.28 25.83
N ARG A 105 4.88 -3.89 25.85
CA ARG A 105 4.06 -3.74 27.04
C ARG A 105 2.93 -4.76 27.03
N LEU A 106 2.90 -5.60 28.05
CA LEU A 106 1.84 -6.57 28.29
C LEU A 106 0.90 -6.01 29.37
N THR A 107 -0.41 -6.06 29.16
CA THR A 107 -1.40 -5.68 30.17
C THR A 107 -2.44 -6.78 30.33
N ASP A 108 -2.67 -7.24 31.56
CA ASP A 108 -3.69 -8.24 31.84
C ASP A 108 -5.07 -7.62 32.16
N ALA A 109 -6.08 -8.46 32.32
CA ALA A 109 -7.44 -8.04 32.65
C ALA A 109 -7.56 -7.33 34.02
N GLU A 110 -6.63 -7.57 34.94
CA GLU A 110 -6.57 -6.92 36.25
C GLU A 110 -5.80 -5.58 36.21
N GLN A 111 -5.45 -5.11 35.00
CA GLN A 111 -4.68 -3.88 34.76
C GLN A 111 -3.27 -3.92 35.37
N ARG A 112 -2.75 -5.13 35.64
CA ARG A 112 -1.32 -5.31 35.90
C ARG A 112 -0.60 -5.25 34.56
N PHE A 113 0.57 -4.62 34.56
CA PHE A 113 1.35 -4.49 33.32
C PHE A 113 2.81 -4.80 33.53
N ALA A 114 3.45 -5.29 32.48
CA ALA A 114 4.89 -5.45 32.42
C ALA A 114 5.42 -4.84 31.13
N VAL A 115 6.64 -4.33 31.18
CA VAL A 115 7.32 -3.70 30.04
C VAL A 115 8.72 -4.27 29.93
N ASP A 116 9.12 -4.64 28.73
CA ASP A 116 10.49 -5.04 28.41
C ASP A 116 10.87 -4.56 27.01
N THR A 117 12.15 -4.63 26.66
CA THR A 117 12.68 -4.18 25.37
C THR A 117 13.33 -5.34 24.63
N VAL A 118 12.84 -5.60 23.41
CA VAL A 118 13.42 -6.55 22.47
C VAL A 118 14.37 -5.80 21.53
N VAL A 119 15.59 -6.29 21.36
CA VAL A 119 16.57 -5.69 20.44
C VAL A 119 16.56 -6.45 19.11
N ILE A 120 16.36 -5.74 18.00
CA ILE A 120 16.28 -6.31 16.65
C ILE A 120 17.31 -5.60 15.75
N ALA A 121 18.39 -6.30 15.40
CA ALA A 121 19.43 -5.78 14.51
C ALA A 121 19.03 -5.95 13.04
N THR A 122 19.00 -4.86 12.28
CA THR A 122 18.71 -4.87 10.83
C THR A 122 19.96 -4.57 10.01
N ASP A 123 20.01 -5.13 8.80
CA ASP A 123 21.03 -4.77 7.81
C ASP A 123 20.76 -3.38 7.21
N PRO A 124 21.78 -2.68 6.70
CA PRO A 124 21.58 -1.44 5.96
C PRO A 124 20.80 -1.69 4.66
N LEU A 125 20.17 -0.63 4.13
CA LEU A 125 19.51 -0.71 2.83
C LEU A 125 20.52 -0.96 1.71
N PRO A 126 20.12 -1.68 0.64
CA PRO A 126 20.93 -1.80 -0.56
C PRO A 126 21.28 -0.44 -1.17
N GLU A 127 22.48 -0.32 -1.76
CA GLU A 127 23.01 0.94 -2.32
C GLU A 127 22.15 1.57 -3.42
N PHE A 128 21.28 0.79 -4.08
CA PHE A 128 20.41 1.31 -5.13
C PHE A 128 19.15 2.01 -4.60
N PHE A 129 18.88 1.95 -3.29
CA PHE A 129 17.77 2.71 -2.72
C PHE A 129 17.99 4.21 -2.91
N PRO A 130 16.93 4.96 -3.27
CA PRO A 130 17.05 6.39 -3.41
C PRO A 130 17.30 7.04 -2.04
N GLU A 131 18.09 8.10 -2.03
CA GLU A 131 18.12 9.03 -0.91
C GLU A 131 16.87 9.92 -0.97
N ILE A 132 16.20 10.09 0.18
CA ILE A 132 14.97 10.87 0.28
C ILE A 132 15.32 12.23 0.87
N ASP A 133 15.17 13.28 0.07
CA ASP A 133 15.37 14.67 0.51
C ASP A 133 14.01 15.34 0.77
N ILE A 134 13.76 15.71 2.03
CA ILE A 134 12.53 16.38 2.45
C ILE A 134 12.69 17.89 2.24
N VAL A 135 12.19 18.37 1.09
CA VAL A 135 12.26 19.80 0.73
C VAL A 135 11.30 20.65 1.57
N VAL A 136 10.07 20.17 1.79
CA VAL A 136 9.02 20.82 2.60
C VAL A 136 8.18 19.76 3.29
N ALA A 137 7.98 19.92 4.60
CA ALA A 137 6.99 19.17 5.37
C ALA A 137 6.14 20.14 6.19
N ASP A 138 4.84 20.18 5.92
CA ASP A 138 3.84 20.96 6.67
C ASP A 138 2.87 19.99 7.33
N LEU A 139 3.27 19.51 8.51
CA LEU A 139 2.59 18.41 9.21
C LEU A 139 1.14 18.75 9.59
N ASP A 140 0.78 20.04 9.71
CA ASP A 140 -0.59 20.47 9.99
C ASP A 140 -1.51 20.36 8.76
N ARG A 141 -0.93 20.25 7.57
CA ARG A 141 -1.65 20.18 6.28
C ARG A 141 -1.43 18.88 5.52
N MET A 142 -0.46 18.07 5.94
CA MET A 142 -0.22 16.74 5.40
C MET A 142 -1.23 15.74 5.97
N GLU A 143 -1.56 14.73 5.17
CA GLU A 143 -2.24 13.55 5.70
C GLU A 143 -1.34 12.90 6.78
N PRO A 144 -1.87 12.56 7.96
CA PRO A 144 -1.08 11.92 9.00
C PRO A 144 -0.56 10.56 8.56
N GLY A 145 0.66 10.23 8.97
CA GLY A 145 1.26 8.91 8.74
C GLY A 145 2.50 8.98 7.87
N TRP A 146 2.77 7.88 7.18
CA TRP A 146 3.97 7.67 6.38
C TRP A 146 3.60 7.46 4.91
N THR A 147 4.53 7.71 4.00
CA THR A 147 4.27 7.66 2.57
C THR A 147 4.74 6.34 1.97
N LEU A 148 3.83 5.60 1.35
CA LEU A 148 4.13 4.43 0.52
C LEU A 148 4.56 4.88 -0.88
N SER A 149 5.72 4.41 -1.32
CA SER A 149 6.24 4.59 -2.67
C SER A 149 6.26 3.26 -3.40
N SER A 150 5.57 3.16 -4.54
CA SER A 150 5.64 2.03 -5.48
C SER A 150 6.95 2.05 -6.29
N TYR A 151 8.08 2.18 -5.59
CA TYR A 151 9.39 2.39 -6.19
C TYR A 151 9.83 1.18 -7.03
N GLN A 152 10.40 1.51 -8.19
CA GLN A 152 10.91 0.56 -9.15
C GLN A 152 12.33 0.98 -9.49
N SER A 153 13.30 0.12 -9.18
CA SER A 153 14.66 0.30 -9.67
C SER A 153 14.78 -0.38 -11.03
N ILE A 154 15.22 0.38 -12.04
CA ILE A 154 15.67 -0.19 -13.31
C ILE A 154 17.09 -0.69 -13.08
N GLY A 155 17.27 -2.00 -13.14
CA GLY A 155 18.58 -2.63 -13.17
C GLY A 155 19.26 -2.45 -14.53
N GLU A 156 20.59 -2.54 -14.56
CA GLU A 156 21.34 -2.75 -15.78
C GLU A 156 20.79 -4.01 -16.51
N GLU A 157 20.83 -4.00 -17.85
CA GLU A 157 20.29 -5.06 -18.72
C GLU A 157 18.76 -5.20 -18.77
N GLY A 158 18.01 -4.18 -18.32
CA GLY A 158 16.55 -4.14 -18.50
C GLY A 158 15.77 -5.01 -17.52
N THR A 159 16.40 -5.41 -16.42
CA THR A 159 15.73 -6.11 -15.31
C THR A 159 15.06 -5.12 -14.39
N TYR A 160 13.76 -5.29 -14.15
CA TYR A 160 13.01 -4.45 -13.22
C TYR A 160 13.09 -5.04 -11.81
N ARG A 161 13.46 -4.21 -10.84
CA ARG A 161 13.43 -4.55 -9.42
C ARG A 161 12.30 -3.75 -8.78
N SER A 162 11.15 -4.40 -8.64
CA SER A 162 9.99 -3.84 -7.96
C SER A 162 10.26 -3.91 -6.46
N ARG A 163 10.48 -2.77 -5.81
CA ARG A 163 10.77 -2.69 -4.38
C ARG A 163 10.01 -1.53 -3.76
N PRO A 164 8.72 -1.70 -3.46
CA PRO A 164 7.99 -0.70 -2.69
C PRO A 164 8.67 -0.45 -1.36
N PHE A 165 8.55 0.78 -0.87
CA PHE A 165 9.01 1.16 0.45
C PHE A 165 8.10 2.21 1.07
N ILE A 166 8.09 2.26 2.39
CA ILE A 166 7.42 3.30 3.16
C ILE A 166 8.51 4.11 3.85
N PHE A 167 8.39 5.43 3.78
CA PHE A 167 9.26 6.35 4.48
C PHE A 167 8.45 7.28 5.38
N ASP A 168 9.03 7.65 6.51
CA ASP A 168 8.40 8.57 7.45
C ASP A 168 8.61 10.04 7.04
N THR A 169 8.06 10.95 7.84
CA THR A 169 8.10 12.39 7.60
C THR A 169 9.51 13.00 7.69
N ASN A 170 10.50 12.26 8.20
CA ASN A 170 11.91 12.66 8.18
C ASN A 170 12.64 12.17 6.92
N GLY A 171 11.99 11.36 6.09
CA GLY A 171 12.63 10.71 4.94
C GLY A 171 13.34 9.40 5.28
N ASP A 172 13.24 8.92 6.52
CA ASP A 172 13.81 7.61 6.89
C ASP A 172 12.92 6.51 6.32
N VAL A 173 13.51 5.53 5.63
CA VAL A 173 12.78 4.34 5.15
C VAL A 173 12.50 3.42 6.33
N ARG A 174 11.23 3.09 6.54
CA ARG A 174 10.74 2.33 7.71
C ARG A 174 10.16 0.97 7.35
N TRP A 175 9.97 0.71 6.07
CA TRP A 175 9.51 -0.57 5.56
C TRP A 175 9.90 -0.72 4.11
N THR A 176 10.19 -1.94 3.66
CA THR A 176 10.34 -2.26 2.24
C THR A 176 10.05 -3.74 2.00
N MET A 177 9.62 -4.06 0.78
CA MET A 177 9.41 -5.41 0.31
C MET A 177 10.13 -5.64 -1.02
N ASP A 178 10.81 -6.78 -1.18
CA ASP A 178 11.39 -7.21 -2.44
C ASP A 178 10.39 -8.01 -3.28
N LEU A 179 9.83 -7.37 -4.32
CA LEU A 179 8.94 -7.99 -5.29
C LEU A 179 9.66 -8.40 -6.58
N SER A 180 11.01 -8.37 -6.60
CA SER A 180 11.79 -8.71 -7.79
C SER A 180 11.62 -10.18 -8.23
N PHE A 181 11.14 -11.06 -7.34
CA PHE A 181 10.87 -12.46 -7.65
C PHE A 181 9.77 -12.65 -8.71
N PHE A 182 8.92 -11.65 -8.96
CA PHE A 182 7.96 -11.67 -10.07
C PHE A 182 8.65 -11.57 -11.44
N GLY A 183 9.90 -11.10 -11.51
CA GLY A 183 10.65 -11.00 -12.75
C GLY A 183 10.19 -9.88 -13.69
N GLY A 184 9.41 -8.93 -13.19
CA GLY A 184 8.91 -7.78 -13.95
C GLY A 184 8.40 -6.66 -13.05
N LEU A 185 7.66 -5.73 -13.67
CA LEU A 185 7.04 -4.62 -12.97
C LEU A 185 5.79 -5.10 -12.21
N ALA A 186 5.92 -5.22 -10.89
CA ALA A 186 4.80 -5.29 -9.95
C ALA A 186 4.63 -3.88 -9.38
N TYR A 187 3.59 -3.16 -9.84
CA TYR A 187 3.46 -1.73 -9.61
C TYR A 187 2.00 -1.31 -9.44
N MET A 188 1.83 -0.08 -8.95
CA MET A 188 0.62 0.45 -8.34
C MET A 188 0.18 -0.41 -7.18
N ILE A 189 1.02 -0.37 -6.15
CA ILE A 189 0.76 -1.07 -4.91
C ILE A 189 -0.09 -0.14 -4.06
N GLU A 190 -1.31 -0.58 -3.83
CA GLU A 190 -2.25 0.09 -2.95
C GLU A 190 -2.24 -0.54 -1.57
N ARG A 191 -2.69 0.23 -0.57
CA ARG A 191 -2.88 -0.25 0.78
C ARG A 191 -4.37 -0.31 1.06
N PHE A 192 -4.88 -1.51 1.34
CA PHE A 192 -6.26 -1.72 1.75
C PHE A 192 -6.55 -1.06 3.10
N GLU A 193 -7.84 -0.83 3.36
CA GLU A 193 -8.31 -0.32 4.66
C GLU A 193 -7.89 -1.22 5.83
N ASN A 194 -7.78 -2.54 5.58
CA ASN A 194 -7.29 -3.51 6.58
C ASN A 194 -5.76 -3.44 6.81
N GLY A 195 -5.04 -2.60 6.07
CA GLY A 195 -3.60 -2.38 6.19
C GLY A 195 -2.73 -3.28 5.31
N ASN A 196 -3.32 -4.25 4.60
CA ASN A 196 -2.63 -5.12 3.65
C ASN A 196 -2.31 -4.39 2.35
N LEU A 197 -1.43 -4.98 1.55
CA LEU A 197 -1.01 -4.50 0.25
C LEU A 197 -1.77 -5.22 -0.86
N LEU A 198 -2.20 -4.49 -1.87
CA LEU A 198 -2.89 -4.99 -3.04
C LEU A 198 -2.13 -4.54 -4.30
N PHE A 199 -1.89 -5.49 -5.20
CA PHE A 199 -1.33 -5.20 -6.53
C PHE A 199 -1.59 -6.37 -7.48
N GLY A 200 -1.43 -6.13 -8.78
CA GLY A 200 -1.48 -7.19 -9.79
C GLY A 200 -0.16 -7.43 -10.48
N PHE A 201 -0.01 -8.64 -11.02
CA PHE A 201 1.10 -9.02 -11.88
C PHE A 201 0.68 -10.17 -12.82
N GLY A 202 0.93 -10.02 -14.11
CA GLY A 202 0.59 -11.06 -15.09
C GLY A 202 -0.91 -11.36 -15.12
N GLU A 203 -1.30 -12.61 -14.89
CA GLU A 203 -2.71 -13.06 -14.86
C GLU A 203 -3.26 -13.20 -13.44
N ALA A 204 -2.74 -12.44 -12.47
CA ALA A 204 -3.21 -12.50 -11.08
C ALA A 204 -3.18 -11.15 -10.36
N VAL A 205 -4.04 -11.06 -9.35
CA VAL A 205 -4.06 -10.01 -8.31
C VAL A 205 -3.71 -10.65 -6.98
N PHE A 206 -2.93 -9.94 -6.16
CA PHE A 206 -2.37 -10.46 -4.91
C PHE A 206 -2.70 -9.55 -3.73
N GLU A 207 -3.03 -10.15 -2.59
CA GLU A 207 -3.09 -9.48 -1.28
C GLU A 207 -1.93 -9.99 -0.42
N TYR A 208 -1.06 -9.09 0.04
CA TYR A 208 0.06 -9.39 0.92
C TYR A 208 -0.06 -8.60 2.22
N ASP A 209 0.42 -9.14 3.34
CA ASP A 209 0.61 -8.32 4.53
C ASP A 209 1.96 -7.59 4.53
N LEU A 210 2.16 -6.74 5.54
CA LEU A 210 3.40 -6.00 5.74
C LEU A 210 4.58 -6.89 6.21
N LEU A 211 4.34 -8.16 6.57
CA LEU A 211 5.41 -9.14 6.82
C LEU A 211 5.81 -9.89 5.54
N GLY A 212 5.16 -9.61 4.42
CA GLY A 212 5.43 -10.20 3.12
C GLY A 212 4.91 -11.60 2.90
N ARG A 213 3.85 -11.97 3.62
CA ARG A 213 3.12 -13.21 3.39
C ARG A 213 2.03 -12.97 2.36
N GLU A 214 1.95 -13.85 1.35
CA GLU A 214 0.81 -13.89 0.42
C GLU A 214 -0.41 -14.39 1.19
N LEU A 215 -1.40 -13.51 1.36
CA LEU A 215 -2.65 -13.83 2.07
C LEU A 215 -3.70 -14.36 1.11
N ARG A 216 -3.81 -13.74 -0.07
CA ARG A 216 -4.76 -14.12 -1.12
C ARG A 216 -4.18 -13.90 -2.50
N ARG A 217 -4.70 -14.70 -3.43
CA ARG A 217 -4.44 -14.61 -4.86
C ARG A 217 -5.74 -14.81 -5.62
N TRP A 218 -6.03 -13.91 -6.55
CA TRP A 218 -7.14 -14.01 -7.48
C TRP A 218 -6.60 -14.18 -8.89
N ASP A 219 -6.80 -15.36 -9.49
CA ASP A 219 -6.42 -15.61 -10.87
C ASP A 219 -7.43 -14.96 -11.82
N ILE A 220 -6.96 -14.04 -12.66
CA ILE A 220 -7.77 -13.35 -13.68
C ILE A 220 -7.63 -14.03 -15.04
N SER A 221 -7.86 -15.35 -15.06
CA SER A 221 -7.61 -16.21 -16.22
C SER A 221 -8.17 -15.65 -17.53
N GLY A 222 -7.31 -15.56 -18.55
CA GLY A 222 -7.66 -14.98 -19.86
C GLY A 222 -7.50 -13.46 -19.94
N TYR A 223 -7.09 -12.82 -18.85
CA TYR A 223 -6.75 -11.41 -18.77
C TYR A 223 -5.35 -11.22 -18.21
N SER A 224 -4.71 -10.12 -18.61
CA SER A 224 -3.43 -9.68 -18.02
C SER A 224 -3.63 -8.34 -17.33
N TYR A 225 -3.17 -8.25 -16.08
CA TYR A 225 -3.17 -7.04 -15.26
C TYR A 225 -2.45 -5.87 -15.92
N HIS A 226 -2.99 -4.67 -15.77
CA HIS A 226 -2.37 -3.45 -16.24
C HIS A 226 -2.68 -2.25 -15.36
N HIS A 227 -1.63 -1.54 -14.92
CA HIS A 227 -1.65 -0.37 -14.04
C HIS A 227 -2.31 -0.56 -12.69
N GLU A 228 -3.58 -0.88 -12.58
CA GLU A 228 -4.31 -0.57 -11.35
C GLU A 228 -5.32 -1.64 -10.95
N VAL A 229 -5.44 -1.81 -9.64
CA VAL A 229 -6.52 -2.53 -8.98
C VAL A 229 -6.97 -1.73 -7.78
N ILE A 230 -8.28 -1.53 -7.64
CA ILE A 230 -8.88 -0.83 -6.50
C ILE A 230 -9.92 -1.70 -5.81
N GLU A 231 -10.13 -1.49 -4.51
CA GLU A 231 -11.24 -2.09 -3.76
C GLU A 231 -12.47 -1.17 -3.78
N LYS A 232 -13.63 -1.77 -4.08
CA LYS A 232 -14.93 -1.15 -3.98
C LYS A 232 -15.43 -1.17 -2.53
N PRO A 233 -16.40 -0.30 -2.17
CA PRO A 233 -17.03 -0.31 -0.86
C PRO A 233 -17.71 -1.63 -0.46
N ASP A 234 -18.11 -2.47 -1.42
CA ASP A 234 -18.66 -3.81 -1.18
C ASP A 234 -17.58 -4.90 -1.03
N GLY A 235 -16.31 -4.52 -1.11
CA GLY A 235 -15.14 -5.39 -1.02
C GLY A 235 -14.70 -6.00 -2.36
N ASN A 236 -15.49 -5.89 -3.42
CA ASN A 236 -15.09 -6.40 -4.74
C ASN A 236 -13.91 -5.61 -5.31
N LEU A 237 -13.16 -6.24 -6.21
CA LEU A 237 -11.98 -5.63 -6.80
C LEU A 237 -12.26 -5.21 -8.23
N LEU A 238 -11.88 -3.99 -8.59
CA LEU A 238 -11.87 -3.51 -9.98
C LEU A 238 -10.44 -3.54 -10.49
N VAL A 239 -10.22 -4.18 -11.64
CA VAL A 239 -8.88 -4.43 -12.17
C VAL A 239 -8.79 -3.93 -13.60
N ALA A 240 -7.84 -3.05 -13.90
CA ALA A 240 -7.52 -2.69 -15.28
C ALA A 240 -6.74 -3.84 -15.93
N VAL A 241 -7.17 -4.25 -17.12
CA VAL A 241 -6.65 -5.44 -17.79
C VAL A 241 -6.54 -5.31 -19.30
N SER A 242 -5.80 -6.24 -19.90
CA SER A 242 -5.85 -6.61 -21.31
C SER A 242 -6.49 -7.99 -21.46
N LYS A 243 -7.24 -8.22 -22.54
CA LYS A 243 -7.86 -9.53 -22.81
C LYS A 243 -6.97 -10.36 -23.73
N ILE A 244 -6.44 -11.48 -23.22
CA ILE A 244 -5.39 -12.27 -23.90
C ILE A 244 -5.87 -12.88 -25.22
N ALA A 245 -7.14 -13.31 -25.26
CA ALA A 245 -7.75 -13.90 -26.45
C ALA A 245 -8.07 -12.88 -27.56
N GLU A 246 -7.95 -11.58 -27.29
CA GLU A 246 -8.26 -10.48 -28.23
C GLU A 246 -7.08 -9.49 -28.29
N PRO A 247 -5.89 -9.93 -28.77
CA PRO A 247 -4.64 -9.18 -28.65
C PRO A 247 -4.51 -8.00 -29.63
N GLU A 248 -5.50 -7.78 -30.50
CA GLU A 248 -5.52 -6.67 -31.46
C GLU A 248 -5.50 -5.30 -30.78
N THR A 249 -6.00 -5.24 -29.54
CA THR A 249 -6.02 -4.06 -28.69
C THR A 249 -5.68 -4.43 -27.26
N VAL A 250 -4.97 -3.56 -26.54
CA VAL A 250 -4.54 -3.81 -25.15
C VAL A 250 -4.93 -2.64 -24.25
N ASN A 251 -4.96 -2.90 -22.95
CA ASN A 251 -5.07 -1.89 -21.90
C ASN A 251 -6.36 -1.06 -21.99
N ASP A 252 -7.46 -1.72 -22.32
CA ASP A 252 -8.74 -1.09 -22.65
C ASP A 252 -9.93 -1.86 -22.05
N ARG A 253 -9.66 -2.57 -20.94
CA ARG A 253 -10.65 -3.29 -20.14
C ARG A 253 -10.54 -2.97 -18.68
N VAL A 254 -11.68 -3.08 -18.03
CA VAL A 254 -11.78 -3.20 -16.58
C VAL A 254 -12.63 -4.43 -16.28
N ILE A 255 -12.23 -5.24 -15.31
CA ILE A 255 -13.03 -6.35 -14.80
C ILE A 255 -13.37 -6.12 -13.33
N GLU A 256 -14.50 -6.65 -12.89
CA GLU A 256 -14.84 -6.74 -11.47
C GLU A 256 -14.69 -8.19 -11.00
N LEU A 257 -13.98 -8.38 -9.90
CA LEU A 257 -13.81 -9.65 -9.21
C LEU A 257 -14.64 -9.67 -7.94
N ASP A 258 -15.40 -10.75 -7.75
CA ASP A 258 -15.95 -11.06 -6.44
C ASP A 258 -14.82 -11.48 -5.49
N ARG A 259 -14.63 -10.73 -4.40
CA ARG A 259 -13.48 -10.92 -3.49
C ARG A 259 -13.41 -12.32 -2.87
N ASN A 260 -14.57 -12.94 -2.64
CA ASN A 260 -14.67 -14.18 -1.89
C ASN A 260 -14.47 -15.41 -2.76
N SER A 261 -15.12 -15.44 -3.92
CA SER A 261 -15.05 -16.54 -4.87
C SER A 261 -13.92 -16.40 -5.89
N GLY A 262 -13.42 -15.18 -6.10
CA GLY A 262 -12.48 -14.84 -7.18
C GLY A 262 -13.09 -14.89 -8.58
N ALA A 263 -14.42 -15.03 -8.69
CA ALA A 263 -15.10 -15.05 -9.96
C ALA A 263 -15.08 -13.65 -10.61
N ILE A 264 -14.84 -13.60 -11.91
CA ILE A 264 -15.08 -12.39 -12.71
C ILE A 264 -16.59 -12.22 -12.85
N VAL A 265 -17.14 -11.19 -12.20
CA VAL A 265 -18.57 -10.90 -12.19
C VAL A 265 -18.98 -9.84 -13.21
N ARG A 266 -18.03 -9.04 -13.71
CA ARG A 266 -18.25 -8.10 -14.81
C ARG A 266 -16.99 -7.83 -15.64
N GLU A 267 -17.20 -7.45 -16.90
CA GLU A 267 -16.21 -6.83 -17.80
C GLU A 267 -16.81 -5.54 -18.38
N TRP A 268 -16.05 -4.44 -18.32
CA TRP A 268 -16.27 -3.23 -19.10
C TRP A 268 -15.34 -3.26 -20.32
N ASP A 269 -15.95 -3.34 -21.51
CA ASP A 269 -15.26 -3.24 -22.79
C ASP A 269 -15.28 -1.79 -23.27
N LEU A 270 -14.19 -1.06 -23.01
CA LEU A 270 -14.08 0.37 -23.33
C LEU A 270 -14.02 0.63 -24.84
N ARG A 271 -13.65 -0.39 -25.64
CA ARG A 271 -13.65 -0.27 -27.12
C ARG A 271 -15.06 -0.15 -27.67
N ARG A 272 -16.09 -0.58 -26.92
CA ARG A 272 -17.49 -0.49 -27.35
C ARG A 272 -18.07 0.90 -27.16
N VAL A 273 -17.56 1.65 -26.19
CA VAL A 273 -18.12 2.94 -25.75
C VAL A 273 -17.28 4.13 -26.15
N LEU A 274 -16.02 3.93 -26.53
CA LEU A 274 -15.13 4.99 -26.97
C LEU A 274 -14.73 4.85 -28.44
N ASP A 275 -14.26 5.95 -29.01
CA ASP A 275 -13.73 6.00 -30.37
C ASP A 275 -12.32 5.43 -30.42
N VAL A 276 -12.24 4.15 -30.77
CA VAL A 276 -10.97 3.42 -30.92
C VAL A 276 -10.10 4.03 -32.03
N SER A 277 -10.72 4.66 -33.03
CA SER A 277 -10.04 5.17 -34.22
C SER A 277 -9.39 6.54 -34.03
N ARG A 278 -9.71 7.25 -32.94
CA ARG A 278 -9.17 8.58 -32.64
C ARG A 278 -7.64 8.57 -32.48
N ARG A 279 -6.97 9.47 -33.22
CA ARG A 279 -5.49 9.51 -33.34
C ARG A 279 -4.80 10.75 -32.77
N ASP A 280 -5.52 11.76 -32.30
CA ASP A 280 -4.93 13.07 -31.94
C ASP A 280 -3.90 13.02 -30.80
N PHE A 281 -3.98 12.00 -29.93
CA PHE A 281 -3.03 11.78 -28.82
C PHE A 281 -2.37 10.39 -28.87
N ARG A 282 -2.56 9.66 -29.97
CA ARG A 282 -2.25 8.22 -30.07
C ARG A 282 -0.80 8.01 -30.51
N GLY A 283 -0.02 7.31 -29.68
CA GLY A 283 1.34 6.87 -30.00
C GLY A 283 1.45 5.42 -30.48
N ASP A 284 0.45 4.58 -30.21
CA ASP A 284 0.45 3.14 -30.51
C ASP A 284 -0.96 2.70 -30.94
N ASP A 285 -1.04 1.96 -32.05
CA ASP A 285 -2.33 1.57 -32.61
C ASP A 285 -3.03 0.43 -31.86
N THR A 286 -2.25 -0.45 -31.22
CA THR A 286 -2.72 -1.56 -30.38
C THR A 286 -3.05 -1.05 -28.98
N ASN A 287 -2.17 -0.20 -28.42
CA ASN A 287 -2.32 0.38 -27.08
C ASN A 287 -3.01 1.75 -27.13
N TRP A 288 -4.22 1.76 -27.68
CA TRP A 288 -4.90 2.97 -28.13
C TRP A 288 -5.51 3.84 -27.04
N LEU A 289 -5.90 3.21 -25.92
CA LEU A 289 -6.43 3.89 -24.75
C LEU A 289 -5.33 4.05 -23.70
N HIS A 290 -4.61 2.95 -23.42
CA HIS A 290 -3.66 2.85 -22.32
C HIS A 290 -4.33 3.26 -21.01
N ASN A 291 -5.34 2.49 -20.60
CA ASN A 291 -6.04 2.72 -19.34
C ASN A 291 -5.06 2.59 -18.18
N ASN A 292 -4.87 3.67 -17.44
CA ASN A 292 -3.91 3.75 -16.34
C ASN A 292 -4.51 4.37 -15.07
N GLY A 293 -5.83 4.41 -14.99
CA GLY A 293 -6.58 5.02 -13.90
C GLY A 293 -7.99 4.43 -13.86
N ILE A 294 -8.47 4.01 -12.69
CA ILE A 294 -9.82 3.55 -12.39
C ILE A 294 -10.22 4.22 -11.09
N TRP A 295 -11.43 4.76 -11.09
CA TRP A 295 -12.09 5.23 -9.90
C TRP A 295 -13.53 4.73 -9.89
N TYR A 296 -13.98 4.21 -8.75
CA TYR A 296 -15.35 3.80 -8.57
C TYR A 296 -16.19 4.96 -8.03
N ASP A 297 -17.26 5.30 -8.74
CA ASP A 297 -18.26 6.26 -8.28
C ASP A 297 -19.44 5.50 -7.68
N SER A 298 -19.55 5.55 -6.35
CA SER A 298 -20.59 4.85 -5.60
C SER A 298 -21.94 5.55 -5.64
N GLU A 299 -22.03 6.81 -6.11
CA GLU A 299 -23.29 7.55 -6.19
C GLU A 299 -24.22 6.97 -7.27
N ASP A 300 -23.66 6.46 -8.37
CA ASP A 300 -24.41 5.92 -9.51
C ASP A 300 -23.86 4.60 -10.09
N ASP A 301 -23.05 3.87 -9.31
CA ASP A 301 -22.46 2.57 -9.67
C ASP A 301 -21.68 2.62 -11.00
N ALA A 302 -20.84 3.64 -11.15
CA ALA A 302 -20.11 3.90 -12.39
C ALA A 302 -18.60 3.81 -12.21
N LEU A 303 -17.88 3.72 -13.33
CA LEU A 303 -16.43 3.80 -13.37
C LEU A 303 -16.01 5.11 -14.02
N ILE A 304 -15.01 5.76 -13.44
CA ILE A 304 -14.25 6.82 -14.09
C ILE A 304 -12.88 6.23 -14.44
N VAL A 305 -12.46 6.38 -15.69
CA VAL A 305 -11.21 5.79 -16.18
C VAL A 305 -10.30 6.83 -16.84
N SER A 306 -8.99 6.63 -16.77
CA SER A 306 -7.97 7.49 -17.38
C SER A 306 -7.41 6.86 -18.64
N GLY A 307 -7.71 7.43 -19.79
CA GLY A 307 -7.16 7.04 -21.09
C GLY A 307 -5.94 7.87 -21.47
N ARG A 308 -4.73 7.44 -21.09
CA ARG A 308 -3.48 8.17 -21.35
C ARG A 308 -3.31 8.53 -22.83
N GLN A 309 -3.59 7.60 -23.73
CA GLN A 309 -3.38 7.77 -25.19
C GLN A 309 -4.55 8.47 -25.90
N GLN A 310 -5.61 8.81 -25.16
CA GLN A 310 -6.70 9.65 -25.64
C GLN A 310 -6.67 11.05 -25.01
N GLY A 311 -5.82 11.28 -24.01
CA GLY A 311 -5.83 12.52 -23.24
C GLY A 311 -7.20 12.77 -22.63
N ALA A 312 -7.82 11.71 -22.10
CA ALA A 312 -9.22 11.70 -21.70
C ALA A 312 -9.41 11.06 -20.32
N VAL A 313 -10.27 11.67 -19.51
CA VAL A 313 -10.92 11.02 -18.38
C VAL A 313 -12.36 10.74 -18.80
N VAL A 314 -12.83 9.53 -18.57
CA VAL A 314 -14.11 9.04 -19.11
C VAL A 314 -14.92 8.43 -17.99
N LYS A 315 -16.20 8.78 -17.89
CA LYS A 315 -17.15 8.05 -17.03
C LYS A 315 -17.99 7.08 -17.85
N VAL A 316 -18.07 5.83 -17.39
CA VAL A 316 -18.89 4.76 -17.96
C VAL A 316 -19.79 4.17 -16.89
N SER A 317 -21.05 3.92 -17.23
CA SER A 317 -22.02 3.35 -16.30
C SER A 317 -21.71 1.89 -15.97
N ARG A 318 -22.43 1.34 -14.98
CA ARG A 318 -22.43 -0.08 -14.65
C ARG A 318 -22.63 -1.00 -15.86
N ASP A 319 -23.50 -0.60 -16.78
CA ASP A 319 -23.90 -1.39 -17.93
C ASP A 319 -23.04 -1.11 -19.18
N ASN A 320 -21.87 -0.52 -18.97
CA ASN A 320 -20.90 -0.17 -20.00
C ASN A 320 -21.52 0.76 -21.05
N GLU A 321 -22.15 1.85 -20.59
CA GLU A 321 -22.61 2.96 -21.42
C GLU A 321 -21.78 4.21 -21.12
N LEU A 322 -21.47 4.99 -22.15
CA LEU A 322 -20.72 6.24 -22.01
C LEU A 322 -21.58 7.30 -21.31
N VAL A 323 -21.06 7.91 -20.24
CA VAL A 323 -21.77 8.95 -19.47
C VAL A 323 -21.24 10.34 -19.83
N TRP A 324 -19.92 10.54 -19.72
CA TRP A 324 -19.26 11.78 -20.13
C TRP A 324 -17.78 11.56 -20.43
N ILE A 325 -17.18 12.52 -21.14
CA ILE A 325 -15.76 12.58 -21.48
C ILE A 325 -15.20 13.95 -21.11
N LEU A 326 -14.15 13.98 -20.31
CA LEU A 326 -13.31 15.16 -20.09
C LEU A 326 -12.04 15.04 -20.94
N ALA A 327 -12.00 15.74 -22.06
CA ALA A 327 -10.88 15.73 -23.00
C ALA A 327 -10.91 16.95 -23.94
N PRO A 328 -9.82 17.26 -24.66
CA PRO A 328 -9.85 18.18 -25.79
C PRO A 328 -10.85 17.71 -26.84
N HIS A 329 -11.70 18.63 -27.34
CA HIS A 329 -12.84 18.29 -28.23
C HIS A 329 -12.44 17.82 -29.63
N ARG A 330 -11.16 17.88 -29.98
CA ARG A 330 -10.68 17.53 -31.32
C ARG A 330 -10.70 16.01 -31.55
N GLY A 331 -11.19 15.63 -32.74
CA GLY A 331 -11.00 14.30 -33.33
C GLY A 331 -11.89 13.19 -32.77
N TRP A 332 -12.90 13.53 -31.97
CA TRP A 332 -13.87 12.57 -31.46
C TRP A 332 -14.89 12.20 -32.54
N GLY A 333 -14.96 10.91 -32.85
CA GLY A 333 -15.90 10.32 -33.78
C GLY A 333 -16.79 9.25 -33.12
N PRO A 334 -17.39 8.36 -33.93
CA PRO A 334 -18.24 7.29 -33.42
C PRO A 334 -17.49 6.30 -32.53
N ALA A 335 -18.15 5.84 -31.47
CA ALA A 335 -17.65 4.76 -30.61
C ALA A 335 -17.58 3.41 -31.36
N GLY A 336 -16.80 2.48 -30.80
CA GLY A 336 -16.71 1.12 -31.33
C GLY A 336 -15.46 0.88 -32.17
N ILE A 337 -14.96 -0.37 -32.16
CA ILE A 337 -13.83 -0.81 -32.99
C ILE A 337 -14.04 -0.48 -34.48
N ASN A 338 -15.29 -0.58 -34.94
CA ASN A 338 -15.68 -0.31 -36.33
C ASN A 338 -16.36 1.05 -36.52
N GLY A 339 -16.43 1.91 -35.49
CA GLY A 339 -17.09 3.21 -35.56
C GLY A 339 -18.61 3.16 -35.81
N ASN A 340 -19.28 2.12 -35.31
CA ASN A 340 -20.74 1.92 -35.49
C ASN A 340 -21.57 2.33 -34.26
N GLY A 341 -20.92 2.82 -33.20
CA GLY A 341 -21.58 3.28 -31.98
C GLY A 341 -22.01 4.75 -32.03
N PRO A 342 -22.54 5.29 -30.91
CA PRO A 342 -22.89 6.70 -30.79
C PRO A 342 -21.70 7.62 -31.05
N ASN A 343 -21.98 8.86 -31.47
CA ASN A 343 -20.95 9.86 -31.65
C ASN A 343 -20.42 10.33 -30.28
N THR A 344 -19.16 10.01 -29.98
CA THR A 344 -18.57 10.31 -28.66
C THR A 344 -18.42 11.80 -28.39
N SER A 345 -18.39 12.64 -29.43
CA SER A 345 -18.31 14.10 -29.27
C SER A 345 -19.52 14.69 -28.54
N GLU A 346 -20.66 14.00 -28.52
CA GLU A 346 -21.87 14.43 -27.79
C GLU A 346 -21.73 14.30 -26.26
N PHE A 347 -20.74 13.52 -25.80
CA PHE A 347 -20.49 13.25 -24.38
C PHE A 347 -19.37 14.13 -23.80
N LEU A 348 -18.77 15.00 -24.61
CA LEU A 348 -17.70 15.89 -24.16
C LEU A 348 -18.22 16.95 -23.19
N LEU A 349 -17.61 17.02 -22.02
CA LEU A 349 -17.87 18.09 -21.06
C LEU A 349 -17.46 19.44 -21.64
N THR A 350 -18.27 20.45 -21.36
CA THR A 350 -18.01 21.86 -21.70
C THR A 350 -17.48 22.56 -20.46
N ALA A 351 -16.31 23.17 -20.56
CA ALA A 351 -15.78 24.01 -19.49
C ALA A 351 -16.65 25.27 -19.34
N VAL A 352 -17.03 25.57 -18.11
CA VAL A 352 -17.81 26.77 -17.75
C VAL A 352 -17.04 27.57 -16.71
N ASP A 353 -17.23 28.89 -16.72
CA ASP A 353 -16.79 29.79 -15.66
C ASP A 353 -17.78 29.67 -14.49
N GLY A 354 -17.43 28.82 -13.51
CA GLY A 354 -18.27 28.54 -12.34
C GLY A 354 -18.70 29.77 -11.54
#